data_AF-A0A157PG36-F1
#
_entry.id   AF-A0A157PG36-F1
#
_cell.length_a   1.000
_cell.length_b   1.000
_cell.length_c   1.000
_cell.angle_alpha   90.00
_cell.angle_beta   90.00
_cell.angle_gamma   90.00
#
_symmetry.space_group_name_H-M   'P 1'
#
loop_
_entity.id
_entity.type
_entity.pdbx_description
1 polymer ?
#
loop_
_entity_poly.entity_id
_entity_poly.type
_entity_poly.pdbx_seq_one_letter_code
_entity_poly.pdbx_strand_id
1 'polypeptide(L)'
;MAGDWLTIVLRLALYLDLAAAFGVAMFGLYALGNDERSSTISRRYRVLIGASAAIGIALSMWGMTVMAKAMSGAQSYAELSTHVFDMLITGTHMGIAWCIRILALLVCVLVAMLKLNATLRFAVMALSTGVALATLAWAGHGAMDDGVRGYIHLASDITHLWAAGAWVGALVAFLMLASHKQDVAQDPVAVLSRTSNGFTRIGTAIVAALVVSGILNYLLIAGPSFDPLISTLYGRLLMVKLLLFAGMLALAAANRYRLSPSLEAALKAGNRAQAVIKLRQSLFTEATLAVLVLASVAWLGILSPTGT
;
A
#
# COMPACT_ATOMS: atom_id res chain seq x y z
N MET A 1 -5.11 14.56 22.11
CA MET A 1 -6.40 14.09 21.56
C MET A 1 -6.65 14.57 20.12
N ALA A 2 -6.80 15.87 19.82
CA ALA A 2 -7.01 16.33 18.43
C ALA A 2 -5.76 16.18 17.52
N GLY A 3 -4.56 16.39 18.07
CA GLY A 3 -3.29 16.19 17.34
C GLY A 3 -3.00 14.73 16.98
N ASP A 4 -3.48 13.79 17.80
CA ASP A 4 -3.28 12.35 17.59
C ASP A 4 -4.14 11.87 16.42
N TRP A 5 -5.40 12.33 16.33
CA TRP A 5 -6.31 11.99 15.24
C TRP A 5 -5.82 12.49 13.87
N LEU A 6 -5.33 13.74 13.81
CA LEU A 6 -4.75 14.28 12.57
C LEU A 6 -3.58 13.42 12.08
N THR A 7 -2.70 13.01 13.00
CA THR A 7 -1.54 12.16 12.69
C THR A 7 -1.97 10.79 12.17
N ILE A 8 -2.99 10.16 12.79
CA ILE A 8 -3.55 8.89 12.33
C ILE A 8 -4.13 9.01 10.92
N VAL A 9 -4.94 10.04 10.65
CA VAL A 9 -5.58 10.24 9.33
C VAL A 9 -4.54 10.46 8.25
N LEU A 10 -3.52 11.28 8.51
CA LEU A 10 -2.45 11.54 7.56
C LEU A 10 -1.64 10.29 7.26
N ARG A 11 -1.31 9.51 8.29
CA ARG A 11 -0.64 8.21 8.12
C ARG A 11 -1.47 7.26 7.29
N LEU A 12 -2.77 7.11 7.60
CA LEU A 12 -3.68 6.27 6.85
C LEU A 12 -3.77 6.71 5.39
N ALA A 13 -3.98 8.00 5.14
CA ALA A 13 -4.07 8.55 3.80
C ALA A 13 -2.79 8.29 3.00
N LEU A 14 -1.62 8.50 3.61
CA LEU A 14 -0.34 8.28 2.96
C LEU A 14 -0.04 6.80 2.71
N TYR A 15 -0.38 5.91 3.65
CA TYR A 15 -0.26 4.47 3.44
C TYR A 15 -1.15 4.00 2.28
N LEU A 16 -2.42 4.42 2.25
CA LEU A 16 -3.35 4.06 1.17
C LEU A 16 -2.87 4.57 -0.18
N ASP A 17 -2.46 5.84 -0.24
CA ASP A 17 -2.02 6.49 -1.47
C ASP A 17 -0.77 5.83 -2.06
N LEU A 18 0.29 5.66 -1.26
CA LEU A 18 1.54 5.06 -1.75
C LEU A 18 1.39 3.56 -2.04
N ALA A 19 0.58 2.83 -1.26
CA ALA A 19 0.24 1.43 -1.52
C ALA A 19 -0.50 1.27 -2.86
N ALA A 20 -1.51 2.11 -3.11
CA ALA A 20 -2.25 2.09 -4.36
C ALA A 20 -1.36 2.44 -5.56
N ALA A 21 -0.55 3.50 -5.45
CA ALA A 21 0.38 3.91 -6.50
C ALA A 21 1.36 2.79 -6.85
N PHE A 22 2.01 2.19 -5.84
CA PHE A 22 2.96 1.10 -6.03
C PHE A 22 2.31 -0.16 -6.60
N GLY A 23 1.24 -0.64 -5.98
CA GLY A 23 0.64 -1.89 -6.40
C GLY A 23 -0.04 -1.80 -7.77
N VAL A 24 -0.64 -0.67 -8.15
CA VAL A 24 -1.21 -0.49 -9.50
C VAL A 24 -0.09 -0.41 -10.55
N ALA A 25 1.03 0.25 -10.23
CA ALA A 25 2.20 0.27 -11.13
C ALA A 25 2.79 -1.13 -11.34
N MET A 26 2.95 -1.90 -10.27
CA MET A 26 3.36 -3.31 -10.31
C MET A 26 2.36 -4.16 -11.12
N PHE A 27 1.06 -4.00 -10.88
CA PHE A 27 0.02 -4.71 -11.62
C PHE A 27 0.11 -4.43 -13.12
N GLY A 28 0.34 -3.17 -13.53
CA GLY A 28 0.57 -2.81 -14.92
C GLY A 28 1.76 -3.52 -15.56
N LEU A 29 2.80 -3.87 -14.78
CA LEU A 29 4.00 -4.57 -15.26
C LEU A 29 3.85 -6.07 -15.39
N TYR A 30 3.21 -6.75 -14.44
CA TYR A 30 3.15 -8.21 -14.47
C TYR A 30 1.86 -8.74 -15.07
N ALA A 31 0.75 -7.99 -15.01
CA ALA A 31 -0.58 -8.49 -15.37
C ALA A 31 -1.03 -8.10 -16.79
N LEU A 32 -0.65 -6.91 -17.26
CA LEU A 32 -1.02 -6.44 -18.60
C LEU A 32 0.00 -6.91 -19.64
N GLY A 33 -0.50 -7.44 -20.76
CA GLY A 33 0.31 -7.75 -21.94
C GLY A 33 0.75 -6.48 -22.68
N ASN A 34 1.71 -6.60 -23.61
CA ASN A 34 2.24 -5.43 -24.35
C ASN A 34 1.16 -4.63 -25.07
N ASP A 35 0.21 -5.31 -25.72
CA ASP A 35 -0.90 -4.68 -26.46
C ASP A 35 -1.97 -4.08 -25.55
N GLU A 36 -2.02 -4.48 -24.27
CA GLU A 36 -2.95 -3.93 -23.27
C GLU A 36 -2.34 -2.74 -22.54
N ARG A 37 -1.01 -2.63 -22.50
CA ARG A 37 -0.32 -1.49 -21.91
C ARG A 37 -0.49 -0.20 -22.71
N SER A 38 -1.03 -0.27 -23.92
CA SER A 38 -1.41 0.88 -24.74
C SER A 38 -2.91 1.22 -24.67
N SER A 39 -3.73 0.43 -23.97
CA SER A 39 -5.19 0.58 -23.99
C SER A 39 -5.74 1.62 -23.00
N THR A 40 -7.05 1.88 -23.09
CA THR A 40 -7.76 2.85 -22.24
C THR A 40 -7.60 2.56 -20.75
N ILE A 41 -7.54 1.29 -20.32
CA ILE A 41 -7.34 0.92 -18.91
C ILE A 41 -5.92 1.27 -18.43
N SER A 42 -4.90 1.02 -19.26
CA SER A 42 -3.52 1.39 -18.96
C SER A 42 -3.36 2.90 -18.78
N ARG A 43 -4.05 3.69 -19.61
CA ARG A 43 -4.11 5.15 -19.44
C ARG A 43 -4.71 5.53 -18.08
N ARG A 44 -5.77 4.87 -17.63
CA ARG A 44 -6.38 5.11 -16.31
C ARG A 44 -5.44 4.74 -15.17
N TYR A 45 -4.73 3.60 -15.26
CA TYR A 45 -3.70 3.24 -14.27
C TYR A 45 -2.60 4.28 -14.21
N ARG A 46 -2.07 4.72 -15.36
CA ARG A 46 -1.06 5.78 -15.41
C ARG A 46 -1.54 7.08 -14.73
N VAL A 47 -2.76 7.52 -15.05
CA VAL A 47 -3.33 8.74 -14.45
C VAL A 47 -3.52 8.57 -12.95
N LEU A 48 -4.02 7.42 -12.49
CA LEU A 48 -4.18 7.13 -11.07
C LEU A 48 -2.83 7.19 -10.35
N ILE A 49 -1.81 6.49 -10.85
CA ILE A 49 -0.49 6.45 -10.20
C ILE A 49 0.14 7.84 -10.18
N GLY A 50 0.07 8.60 -11.28
CA GLY A 50 0.60 9.97 -11.34
C GLY A 50 -0.14 10.94 -10.42
N ALA A 51 -1.48 10.84 -10.34
CA ALA A 51 -2.29 11.63 -9.42
C ALA A 51 -2.00 11.27 -7.96
N SER A 52 -1.89 9.97 -7.65
CA SER A 52 -1.45 9.51 -6.34
C SER A 52 -0.07 10.02 -5.99
N ALA A 53 0.90 9.98 -6.91
CA ALA A 53 2.23 10.54 -6.62
C ALA A 53 2.19 12.04 -6.27
N ALA A 54 1.35 12.83 -6.96
CA ALA A 54 1.15 14.24 -6.62
C ALA A 54 0.45 14.44 -5.27
N ILE A 55 -0.57 13.63 -4.95
CA ILE A 55 -1.25 13.63 -3.66
C ILE A 55 -0.27 13.22 -2.55
N GLY A 56 0.52 12.18 -2.76
CA GLY A 56 1.54 11.68 -1.85
C GLY A 56 2.62 12.72 -1.54
N ILE A 57 2.98 13.59 -2.49
CA ILE A 57 3.84 14.76 -2.22
C ILE A 57 3.14 15.69 -1.23
N ALA A 58 1.90 16.11 -1.51
CA ALA A 58 1.16 17.01 -0.62
C ALA A 58 0.96 16.41 0.79
N LEU A 59 0.60 15.14 0.88
CA LEU A 59 0.47 14.40 2.14
C LEU A 59 1.81 14.28 2.87
N SER A 60 2.92 14.07 2.15
CA SER A 60 4.26 13.99 2.74
C SER A 60 4.74 15.35 3.25
N MET A 61 4.46 16.45 2.53
CA MET A 61 4.75 17.81 2.99
C MET A 61 3.98 18.10 4.29
N TRP A 62 2.68 17.81 4.30
CA TRP A 62 1.84 18.03 5.47
C TRP A 62 2.21 17.11 6.65
N GLY A 63 2.60 15.86 6.37
CA GLY A 63 3.12 14.96 7.40
C GLY A 63 4.41 15.50 8.04
N MET A 64 5.31 16.09 7.25
CA MET A 64 6.53 16.73 7.76
C MET A 64 6.23 17.95 8.62
N THR A 65 5.26 18.80 8.25
CA THR A 65 4.89 19.96 9.08
C THR A 65 4.27 19.54 10.42
N VAL A 66 3.45 18.49 10.44
CA VAL A 66 2.90 17.92 11.68
C VAL A 66 4.02 17.34 12.55
N MET A 67 4.96 16.60 11.96
CA MET A 67 6.11 16.06 12.69
C MET A 67 7.00 17.17 13.26
N ALA A 68 7.34 18.18 12.46
CA ALA A 68 8.14 19.32 12.87
C ALA A 68 7.51 20.06 14.07
N LYS A 69 6.18 20.25 14.05
CA LYS A 69 5.47 20.85 15.19
C LYS A 69 5.57 19.97 16.44
N ALA A 70 5.33 18.67 16.29
CA ALA A 70 5.39 17.73 17.41
C ALA A 70 6.79 17.66 18.06
N MET A 71 7.85 17.66 17.25
CA MET A 71 9.23 17.55 17.74
C MET A 71 9.81 18.87 18.28
N SER A 72 9.38 20.01 17.76
CA SER A 72 9.85 21.33 18.22
C SER A 72 9.15 21.84 19.50
N GLY A 73 8.02 21.24 19.89
CA GLY A 73 7.21 21.72 21.01
C GLY A 73 6.43 23.02 20.71
N ALA A 74 6.41 23.46 19.45
CA ALA A 74 5.72 24.67 19.02
C ALA A 74 4.20 24.58 19.29
N GLN A 75 3.61 25.68 19.79
CA GLN A 75 2.19 25.73 20.12
C GLN A 75 1.33 25.93 18.86
N SER A 76 1.84 26.72 17.91
CA SER A 76 1.21 26.99 16.61
C SER A 76 2.10 26.59 15.43
N TYR A 77 1.51 26.40 14.25
CA TYR A 77 2.28 26.16 13.02
C TYR A 77 3.04 27.40 12.53
N ALA A 78 2.66 28.60 12.99
CA ALA A 78 3.32 29.86 12.63
C ALA A 78 4.69 30.03 13.32
N GLU A 79 4.92 29.31 14.41
CA GLU A 79 6.21 29.28 15.12
C GLU A 79 7.26 28.39 14.42
N LEU A 80 6.87 27.61 13.41
CA LEU A 80 7.80 26.75 12.68
C LEU A 80 8.74 27.58 11.82
N SER A 81 10.02 27.60 12.20
CA SER A 81 11.09 28.26 11.46
C SER A 81 11.78 27.30 10.48
N THR A 82 12.47 27.86 9.49
CA THR A 82 13.28 27.10 8.53
C THR A 82 14.36 26.24 9.21
N HIS A 83 14.89 26.70 10.35
CA HIS A 83 15.87 25.97 11.16
C HIS A 83 15.32 24.65 11.72
N VAL A 84 14.03 24.59 12.09
CA VAL A 84 13.40 23.33 12.56
C VAL A 84 13.39 22.30 11.44
N PHE A 85 13.03 22.72 10.22
CA PHE A 85 13.02 21.83 9.06
C PHE A 85 14.43 21.40 8.66
N ASP A 86 15.41 22.31 8.69
CA ASP A 86 16.81 21.99 8.42
C ASP A 86 17.34 20.92 9.37
N MET A 87 17.09 21.09 10.68
CA MET A 87 17.45 20.12 11.71
C MET A 87 16.75 18.77 11.50
N LEU A 88 15.44 18.75 11.19
CA LEU A 88 14.73 17.50 10.94
C LEU A 88 15.26 16.78 9.69
N ILE A 89 15.50 17.52 8.60
CA ILE A 89 15.87 16.96 7.30
C ILE A 89 17.31 16.44 7.33
N THR A 90 18.24 17.20 7.89
CA THR A 90 19.68 16.88 7.89
C THR A 90 20.10 16.05 9.11
N GLY A 91 19.42 16.25 10.24
CA GLY A 91 19.77 15.62 11.51
C GLY A 91 19.10 14.28 11.78
N THR A 92 18.20 13.81 10.91
CA THR A 92 17.48 12.54 11.15
C THR A 92 17.45 11.64 9.92
N HIS A 93 17.55 10.32 10.14
CA HIS A 93 17.36 9.32 9.07
C HIS A 93 15.97 9.41 8.43
N MET A 94 14.96 9.78 9.22
CA MET A 94 13.60 10.03 8.75
C MET A 94 13.52 11.20 7.78
N GLY A 95 14.28 12.28 8.03
CA GLY A 95 14.41 13.44 7.14
C GLY A 95 15.00 13.09 5.79
N ILE A 96 16.09 12.31 5.77
CA ILE A 96 16.70 11.80 4.53
C ILE A 96 15.72 10.90 3.77
N ALA A 97 15.06 9.97 4.46
CA ALA A 97 14.03 9.11 3.86
C ALA A 97 12.87 9.93 3.27
N TRP A 98 12.49 11.02 3.92
CA TRP A 98 11.50 11.96 3.37
C TRP A 98 11.99 12.64 2.09
N CYS A 99 13.23 13.11 2.02
CA CYS A 99 13.80 13.70 0.79
C CYS A 99 13.81 12.69 -0.36
N ILE A 100 14.23 11.45 -0.10
CA ILE A 100 14.24 10.36 -1.08
C ILE A 100 12.82 10.09 -1.60
N ARG A 101 11.83 10.07 -0.71
CA ARG A 101 10.41 9.91 -1.07
C ARG A 101 9.93 11.03 -1.99
N ILE A 102 10.17 12.29 -1.64
CA ILE A 102 9.75 13.43 -2.47
C ILE A 102 10.38 13.33 -3.85
N LEU A 103 11.69 13.06 -3.94
CA LEU A 103 12.38 12.88 -5.22
C LEU A 103 11.77 11.73 -6.03
N ALA A 104 11.52 10.58 -5.40
CA ALA A 104 10.92 9.43 -6.06
C ALA A 104 9.51 9.74 -6.59
N LEU A 105 8.68 10.43 -5.81
CA LEU A 105 7.34 10.84 -6.25
C LEU A 105 7.38 11.87 -7.39
N LEU A 106 8.32 12.82 -7.35
CA LEU A 106 8.54 13.78 -8.45
C LEU A 106 8.93 13.06 -9.76
N VAL A 107 9.82 12.07 -9.68
CA VAL A 107 10.17 11.21 -10.82
C VAL A 107 8.92 10.50 -11.34
N CYS A 108 8.07 9.97 -10.47
CA CYS A 108 6.83 9.29 -10.86
C CYS A 108 5.87 10.22 -11.62
N VAL A 109 5.65 11.44 -11.11
CA VAL A 109 4.81 12.46 -11.75
C VAL A 109 5.35 12.81 -13.13
N LEU A 110 6.66 13.06 -13.24
CA LEU A 110 7.31 13.37 -14.52
C LEU A 110 7.11 12.23 -15.53
N VAL A 111 7.39 10.99 -15.13
CA VAL A 111 7.26 9.78 -15.96
C VAL A 111 5.81 9.53 -16.42
N ALA A 112 4.82 9.89 -15.59
CA ALA A 112 3.41 9.81 -15.96
C ALA A 112 3.05 10.75 -17.12
N MET A 113 3.75 11.89 -17.25
CA MET A 113 3.53 12.91 -18.28
C MET A 113 4.37 12.67 -19.55
N LEU A 114 5.53 12.03 -19.44
CA LEU A 114 6.43 11.81 -20.57
C LEU A 114 5.93 10.75 -21.56
N LYS A 115 6.29 10.95 -22.84
CA LYS A 115 6.10 9.96 -23.91
C LYS A 115 7.22 8.91 -23.85
N LEU A 116 6.98 7.86 -23.05
CA LEU A 116 7.84 6.69 -22.93
C LEU A 116 7.15 5.45 -23.49
N ASN A 117 7.94 4.42 -23.79
CA ASN A 117 7.41 3.09 -24.02
C ASN A 117 6.63 2.64 -22.76
N ALA A 118 5.58 1.83 -22.93
CA ALA A 118 4.67 1.55 -21.83
C ALA A 118 5.31 0.70 -20.72
N THR A 119 6.14 -0.27 -21.09
CA THR A 119 6.86 -1.15 -20.15
C THR A 119 7.83 -0.39 -19.25
N LEU A 120 8.71 0.42 -19.84
CA LEU A 120 9.65 1.28 -19.13
C LEU A 120 8.91 2.28 -18.25
N ARG A 121 7.81 2.87 -18.75
CA ARG A 121 7.00 3.78 -17.95
C ARG A 121 6.51 3.11 -16.67
N PHE A 122 5.83 1.96 -16.78
CA PHE A 122 5.36 1.25 -15.59
C PHE A 122 6.51 0.75 -14.71
N ALA A 123 7.66 0.39 -15.29
CA ALA A 123 8.85 -0.05 -14.55
C ALA A 123 9.40 1.05 -13.66
N VAL A 124 9.59 2.25 -14.23
CA VAL A 124 10.06 3.41 -13.49
C VAL A 124 9.01 3.89 -12.49
N MET A 125 7.72 3.86 -12.84
CA MET A 125 6.64 4.20 -11.91
C MET A 125 6.57 3.23 -10.72
N ALA A 126 6.73 1.92 -10.95
CA ALA A 126 6.76 0.92 -9.88
C ALA A 126 8.00 1.05 -9.00
N LEU A 127 9.18 1.28 -9.61
CA LEU A 127 10.42 1.49 -8.86
C LEU A 127 10.34 2.76 -7.99
N SER A 128 9.91 3.88 -8.56
CA SER A 128 9.81 5.15 -7.86
C SER A 128 8.78 5.12 -6.73
N THR A 129 7.57 4.61 -6.98
CA THR A 129 6.54 4.45 -5.93
C THR A 129 6.92 3.38 -4.91
N GLY A 130 7.66 2.34 -5.31
CA GLY A 130 8.22 1.33 -4.40
C GLY A 130 9.26 1.92 -3.45
N VAL A 131 10.17 2.75 -3.95
CA VAL A 131 11.12 3.51 -3.12
C VAL A 131 10.37 4.45 -2.18
N ALA A 132 9.39 5.21 -2.69
CA ALA A 132 8.56 6.10 -1.87
C ALA A 132 7.85 5.34 -0.75
N LEU A 133 7.27 4.17 -1.03
CA LEU A 133 6.60 3.33 -0.04
C LEU A 133 7.60 2.75 1.00
N ALA A 134 8.78 2.31 0.56
CA ALA A 134 9.82 1.80 1.45
C ALA A 134 10.29 2.83 2.47
N THR A 135 10.34 4.12 2.09
CA THR A 135 10.77 5.19 3.00
C THR A 135 9.89 5.32 4.25
N LEU A 136 8.64 4.81 4.21
CA LEU A 136 7.76 4.83 5.38
C LEU A 136 8.27 3.94 6.53
N ALA A 137 9.14 2.96 6.24
CA ALA A 137 9.75 2.11 7.27
C ALA A 137 10.62 2.92 8.24
N TRP A 138 11.20 4.04 7.80
CA TRP A 138 11.97 4.93 8.67
C TRP A 138 11.14 5.73 9.67
N ALA A 139 9.82 5.70 9.54
CA ALA A 139 8.90 6.28 10.52
C ALA A 139 8.34 5.24 11.51
N GLY A 140 8.78 3.97 11.40
CA GLY A 140 8.37 2.84 12.23
C GLY A 140 9.43 2.42 13.25
N HIS A 141 9.14 1.36 14.01
CA HIS A 141 9.98 0.87 15.10
C HIS A 141 11.36 0.36 14.63
N GLY A 142 11.48 -0.16 13.40
CA GLY A 142 12.76 -0.63 12.87
C GLY A 142 13.83 0.46 12.72
N ALA A 143 13.44 1.73 12.65
CA ALA A 143 14.37 2.86 12.62
C ALA A 143 14.90 3.25 14.00
N MET A 144 14.32 2.70 15.07
CA MET A 144 14.69 2.96 16.46
C MET A 144 15.67 1.92 17.03
N ASP A 145 15.87 0.79 16.32
CA ASP A 145 16.78 -0.28 16.71
C ASP A 145 18.19 -0.03 16.12
N ASP A 146 19.23 -0.25 16.92
CA ASP A 146 20.63 -0.10 16.49
C ASP A 146 21.23 -1.40 15.92
N GLY A 147 22.29 -1.24 15.12
CA GLY A 147 23.15 -2.34 14.64
C GLY A 147 22.44 -3.33 13.69
N VAL A 148 22.88 -4.59 13.71
CA VAL A 148 22.37 -5.64 12.81
C VAL A 148 20.87 -5.88 12.98
N ARG A 149 20.37 -5.78 14.22
CA ARG A 149 18.94 -5.93 14.53
C ARG A 149 18.10 -4.87 13.81
N GLY A 150 18.54 -3.61 13.84
CA GLY A 150 17.87 -2.51 13.13
C GLY A 150 17.77 -2.74 11.63
N TYR A 151 18.86 -3.18 10.99
CA TYR A 151 18.84 -3.48 9.54
C TYR A 151 17.88 -4.63 9.19
N ILE A 152 17.80 -5.68 10.01
CA ILE A 152 16.87 -6.80 9.80
C ILE A 152 15.43 -6.32 9.97
N HIS A 153 15.15 -5.54 11.01
CA HIS A 153 13.81 -4.99 11.28
C HIS A 153 13.36 -4.08 10.14
N LEU A 154 14.23 -3.18 9.70
CA LEU A 154 13.96 -2.27 8.58
C LEU A 154 13.71 -3.02 7.27
N ALA A 155 14.50 -4.05 6.96
CA ALA A 155 14.30 -4.88 5.78
C ALA A 155 12.97 -5.65 5.83
N SER A 156 12.60 -6.14 7.02
CA SER A 156 11.31 -6.79 7.25
C SER A 156 10.14 -5.82 7.06
N ASP A 157 10.23 -4.60 7.61
CA ASP A 157 9.24 -3.54 7.42
C ASP A 157 9.07 -3.15 5.95
N ILE A 158 10.16 -2.94 5.22
CA ILE A 158 10.13 -2.62 3.78
C ILE A 158 9.47 -3.76 3.00
N THR A 159 9.83 -5.01 3.29
CA THR A 159 9.25 -6.20 2.66
C THR A 159 7.75 -6.29 2.93
N HIS A 160 7.34 -6.05 4.18
CA HIS A 160 5.93 -6.03 4.57
C HIS A 160 5.16 -4.94 3.83
N LEU A 161 5.71 -3.72 3.76
CA LEU A 161 5.10 -2.59 3.07
C LEU A 161 4.96 -2.84 1.57
N TRP A 162 5.99 -3.37 0.90
CA TRP A 162 5.88 -3.73 -0.51
C TRP A 162 4.85 -4.83 -0.74
N ALA A 163 4.82 -5.88 0.07
CA ALA A 163 3.83 -6.95 -0.08
C ALA A 163 2.39 -6.42 0.15
N ALA A 164 2.19 -5.60 1.18
CA ALA A 164 0.91 -4.96 1.46
C ALA A 164 0.49 -4.02 0.32
N GLY A 165 1.41 -3.20 -0.18
CA GLY A 165 1.18 -2.30 -1.30
C GLY A 165 0.82 -3.03 -2.58
N ALA A 166 1.53 -4.11 -2.90
CA ALA A 166 1.23 -4.95 -4.05
C ALA A 166 -0.18 -5.57 -3.96
N TRP A 167 -0.61 -6.01 -2.77
CA TRP A 167 -1.98 -6.52 -2.57
C TRP A 167 -3.02 -5.41 -2.77
N VAL A 168 -2.86 -4.27 -2.07
CA VAL A 168 -3.81 -3.15 -2.14
C VAL A 168 -3.95 -2.64 -3.57
N GLY A 169 -2.84 -2.41 -4.28
CA GLY A 169 -2.91 -1.94 -5.66
C GLY A 169 -3.44 -3.00 -6.63
N ALA A 170 -3.25 -4.30 -6.38
CA ALA A 170 -3.92 -5.34 -7.14
C ALA A 170 -5.45 -5.27 -6.97
N LEU A 171 -5.96 -5.03 -5.76
CA LEU A 171 -7.40 -4.83 -5.53
C LEU A 171 -7.92 -3.60 -6.27
N VAL A 172 -7.19 -2.48 -6.22
CA VAL A 172 -7.55 -1.26 -6.96
C VAL A 172 -7.58 -1.53 -8.46
N ALA A 173 -6.57 -2.19 -9.00
CA ALA A 173 -6.50 -2.56 -10.42
C ALA A 173 -7.66 -3.48 -10.82
N PHE A 174 -7.92 -4.55 -10.05
CA PHE A 174 -9.03 -5.46 -10.31
C PHE A 174 -10.40 -4.76 -10.22
N LEU A 175 -10.61 -3.85 -9.26
CA LEU A 175 -11.85 -3.08 -9.15
C LEU A 175 -12.05 -2.13 -10.33
N MET A 176 -10.98 -1.47 -10.79
CA MET A 176 -11.02 -0.62 -11.98
C MET A 176 -11.35 -1.42 -13.24
N LEU A 177 -10.79 -2.62 -13.37
CA LEU A 177 -11.03 -3.51 -14.50
C LEU A 177 -12.46 -4.08 -14.46
N ALA A 178 -12.93 -4.51 -13.29
CA ALA A 178 -14.30 -4.99 -13.07
C ALA A 178 -15.37 -3.90 -13.22
N SER A 179 -14.99 -2.62 -13.07
CA SER A 179 -15.88 -1.47 -13.24
C SER A 179 -15.78 -0.84 -14.64
N HIS A 180 -14.92 -1.35 -15.52
CA HIS A 180 -14.76 -0.83 -16.87
C HIS A 180 -15.92 -1.32 -17.75
N LYS A 181 -16.62 -0.38 -18.39
CA LYS A 181 -17.62 -0.71 -19.42
C LYS A 181 -16.90 -1.24 -20.66
N GLN A 182 -17.52 -2.17 -21.38
CA GLN A 182 -16.95 -2.76 -22.59
C GLN A 182 -16.54 -1.66 -23.57
N ASP A 183 -15.29 -1.74 -24.04
CA ASP A 183 -14.77 -0.93 -25.15
C ASP A 183 -14.68 -1.84 -26.37
N VAL A 184 -14.86 -1.28 -27.57
CA VAL A 184 -14.92 -2.04 -28.85
C VAL A 184 -13.61 -2.78 -29.12
N ALA A 185 -12.49 -2.31 -28.54
CA ALA A 185 -11.15 -2.82 -28.81
C ALA A 185 -10.69 -3.98 -27.89
N GLN A 186 -11.21 -4.09 -26.66
CA GLN A 186 -10.77 -5.12 -25.68
C GLN A 186 -11.92 -5.48 -24.72
N ASP A 187 -12.14 -6.77 -24.48
CA ASP A 187 -13.10 -7.24 -23.47
C ASP A 187 -12.48 -7.17 -22.05
N PRO A 188 -12.87 -6.20 -21.20
CA PRO A 188 -12.27 -6.04 -19.87
C PRO A 188 -12.52 -7.25 -18.97
N VAL A 189 -13.60 -8.00 -19.24
CA VAL A 189 -13.94 -9.21 -18.47
C VAL A 189 -12.99 -10.36 -18.82
N ALA A 190 -12.56 -10.46 -20.08
CA ALA A 190 -11.54 -11.43 -20.50
C ALA A 190 -10.18 -11.12 -19.87
N VAL A 191 -9.78 -9.84 -19.86
CA VAL A 191 -8.55 -9.40 -19.18
C VAL A 191 -8.65 -9.69 -17.67
N LEU A 192 -9.80 -9.44 -17.04
CA LEU A 192 -10.03 -9.71 -15.62
C LEU A 192 -9.90 -11.20 -15.30
N SER A 193 -10.52 -12.07 -16.10
CA SER A 193 -10.42 -13.52 -15.94
C SER A 193 -8.97 -14.00 -16.07
N ARG A 194 -8.27 -13.58 -17.14
CA ARG A 194 -6.87 -13.98 -17.38
C ARG A 194 -5.94 -13.49 -16.27
N THR A 195 -6.05 -12.22 -15.90
CA THR A 195 -5.19 -11.62 -14.87
C THR A 195 -5.48 -12.20 -13.49
N SER A 196 -6.74 -12.50 -13.17
CA SER A 196 -7.10 -13.17 -11.92
C SER A 196 -6.49 -14.57 -11.82
N ASN A 197 -6.55 -15.37 -12.90
CA ASN A 197 -5.92 -16.69 -12.93
C ASN A 197 -4.39 -16.61 -12.88
N GLY A 198 -3.79 -15.69 -13.64
CA GLY A 198 -2.33 -15.46 -13.68
C GLY A 198 -1.76 -14.90 -12.37
N PHE A 199 -2.57 -14.22 -11.57
CA PHE A 199 -2.16 -13.65 -10.28
C PHE A 199 -1.87 -14.71 -9.21
N THR A 200 -2.24 -15.98 -9.44
CA THR A 200 -2.08 -17.07 -8.47
C THR A 200 -0.67 -17.16 -7.83
N ARG A 201 0.40 -17.15 -8.64
CA ARG A 201 1.78 -17.27 -8.13
C ARG A 201 2.20 -16.02 -7.37
N ILE A 202 1.88 -14.85 -7.91
CA ILE A 202 2.25 -13.55 -7.34
C ILE A 202 1.48 -13.32 -6.03
N GLY A 203 0.18 -13.59 -6.00
CA GLY A 203 -0.64 -13.51 -4.79
C GLY A 203 -0.14 -14.45 -3.69
N THR A 204 0.26 -15.68 -4.03
CA THR A 204 0.86 -16.61 -3.04
C THR A 204 2.18 -16.07 -2.49
N ALA A 205 3.04 -15.51 -3.35
CA ALA A 205 4.29 -14.89 -2.91
C ALA A 205 4.06 -13.65 -2.02
N ILE A 206 3.09 -12.81 -2.35
CA ILE A 206 2.67 -11.65 -1.55
C ILE A 206 2.19 -12.10 -0.17
N VAL A 207 1.31 -13.12 -0.10
CA VAL A 207 0.82 -13.67 1.17
C VAL A 207 1.97 -14.23 2.00
N ALA A 208 2.87 -15.01 1.40
CA ALA A 208 4.02 -15.56 2.10
C ALA A 208 4.93 -14.46 2.65
N ALA A 209 5.23 -13.43 1.84
CA ALA A 209 6.02 -12.28 2.26
C ALA A 209 5.36 -11.54 3.44
N LEU A 210 4.04 -11.32 3.40
CA LEU A 210 3.30 -10.67 4.50
C LEU A 210 3.34 -11.48 5.80
N VAL A 211 3.16 -12.80 5.71
CA VAL A 211 3.18 -13.68 6.89
C VAL A 211 4.57 -13.71 7.50
N VAL A 212 5.61 -13.96 6.70
CA VAL A 212 6.99 -14.05 7.20
C VAL A 212 7.45 -12.72 7.78
N SER A 213 7.31 -11.62 7.04
CA SER A 213 7.68 -10.28 7.55
C SER A 213 6.83 -9.85 8.74
N GLY A 214 5.53 -10.20 8.76
CA GLY A 214 4.66 -9.90 9.90
C GLY A 214 5.06 -10.61 11.18
N ILE A 215 5.44 -11.89 11.09
CA ILE A 215 5.98 -12.67 12.22
C ILE A 215 7.31 -12.07 12.68
N LEU A 216 8.23 -11.76 11.76
CA LEU A 216 9.51 -11.14 12.10
C LEU A 216 9.31 -9.80 12.80
N ASN A 217 8.46 -8.93 12.27
CA ASN A 217 8.13 -7.64 12.89
C ASN A 217 7.56 -7.82 14.30
N TYR A 218 6.64 -8.78 14.48
CA TYR A 218 6.10 -9.07 15.80
C TYR A 218 7.19 -9.48 16.79
N LEU A 219 8.04 -10.44 16.41
CA LEU A 219 9.12 -10.94 17.27
C LEU A 219 10.15 -9.86 17.59
N LEU A 220 10.44 -8.97 16.65
CA LEU A 220 11.39 -7.88 16.83
C LEU A 220 10.84 -6.75 17.73
N ILE A 221 9.52 -6.54 17.73
CA ILE A 221 8.87 -5.49 18.53
C ILE A 221 8.48 -5.99 19.92
N ALA A 222 7.75 -7.10 20.01
CA ALA A 222 7.12 -7.59 21.24
C ALA A 222 7.83 -8.81 21.86
N GLY A 223 8.79 -9.42 21.14
CA GLY A 223 9.43 -10.66 21.58
C GLY A 223 8.52 -11.89 21.45
N PRO A 224 8.97 -13.06 21.95
CA PRO A 224 8.24 -14.32 21.81
C PRO A 224 7.04 -14.46 22.76
N SER A 225 6.87 -13.56 23.74
CA SER A 225 5.78 -13.61 24.72
C SER A 225 4.45 -13.18 24.10
N PHE A 226 3.36 -13.87 24.47
CA PHE A 226 1.99 -13.49 24.07
C PHE A 226 1.29 -12.56 25.09
N ASP A 227 1.88 -12.34 26.27
CA ASP A 227 1.27 -11.53 27.32
C ASP A 227 0.96 -10.08 26.89
N PRO A 228 1.84 -9.37 26.14
CA PRO A 228 1.56 -8.03 25.65
C PRO A 228 0.37 -7.98 24.68
N LEU A 229 0.05 -9.10 24.01
CA LEU A 229 -1.03 -9.17 23.02
C LEU A 229 -2.41 -8.95 23.63
N ILE A 230 -2.61 -9.39 24.87
CA ILE A 230 -3.91 -9.36 25.55
C ILE A 230 -3.97 -8.21 26.57
N SER A 231 -2.83 -7.91 27.19
CA SER A 231 -2.73 -6.92 28.27
C SER A 231 -2.67 -5.47 27.78
N THR A 232 -2.16 -5.22 26.57
CA THR A 232 -1.95 -3.85 26.06
C THR A 232 -2.96 -3.44 24.99
N LEU A 233 -3.20 -2.12 24.85
CA LEU A 233 -3.98 -1.58 23.75
C LEU A 233 -3.34 -1.89 22.38
N TYR A 234 -2.01 -1.80 22.31
CA TYR A 234 -1.22 -2.18 21.14
C TYR A 234 -1.51 -3.62 20.71
N GLY A 235 -1.44 -4.56 21.66
CA GLY A 235 -1.71 -5.97 21.44
C GLY A 235 -3.12 -6.27 20.94
N ARG A 236 -4.14 -5.67 21.58
CA ARG A 236 -5.54 -5.85 21.17
C ARG A 236 -5.80 -5.33 19.77
N LEU A 237 -5.24 -4.16 19.42
CA LEU A 237 -5.38 -3.59 18.08
C LEU A 237 -4.63 -4.42 17.03
N LEU A 238 -3.49 -5.01 17.40
CA LEU A 238 -2.77 -5.97 16.56
C LEU A 238 -3.60 -7.25 16.33
N MET A 239 -4.30 -7.78 17.34
CA MET A 239 -5.22 -8.91 17.17
C MET A 239 -6.35 -8.57 16.20
N VAL A 240 -6.94 -7.38 16.31
CA VAL A 240 -7.95 -6.91 15.34
C VAL A 240 -7.37 -6.88 13.92
N LYS A 241 -6.15 -6.36 13.73
CA LYS A 241 -5.45 -6.39 12.44
C LYS A 241 -5.30 -7.82 11.90
N LEU A 242 -4.93 -8.78 12.74
CA LEU A 242 -4.76 -10.19 12.35
C LEU A 242 -6.09 -10.85 11.98
N LEU A 243 -7.18 -10.57 12.70
CA LEU A 243 -8.52 -11.07 12.37
C LEU A 243 -9.00 -10.52 11.02
N LEU A 244 -8.81 -9.22 10.78
CA LEU A 244 -9.13 -8.60 9.49
C LEU A 244 -8.31 -9.23 8.36
N PHE A 245 -7.01 -9.47 8.57
CA PHE A 245 -6.14 -10.11 7.60
C PHE A 245 -6.55 -11.57 7.32
N ALA A 246 -6.95 -12.33 8.34
CA ALA A 246 -7.49 -13.68 8.16
C ALA A 246 -8.79 -13.66 7.33
N GLY A 247 -9.66 -12.67 7.56
CA GLY A 247 -10.85 -12.44 6.73
C GLY A 247 -10.49 -12.15 5.27
N MET A 248 -9.47 -11.32 5.02
CA MET A 248 -8.96 -11.08 3.67
C MET A 248 -8.44 -12.35 3.00
N LEU A 249 -7.69 -13.20 3.72
CA LEU A 249 -7.21 -14.48 3.19
C LEU A 249 -8.36 -15.43 2.82
N ALA A 250 -9.41 -15.48 3.64
CA ALA A 250 -10.59 -16.28 3.34
C ALA A 250 -11.32 -15.78 2.07
N LEU A 251 -11.46 -14.46 1.91
CA LEU A 251 -12.03 -13.86 0.70
C LEU A 251 -11.15 -14.07 -0.53
N ALA A 252 -9.84 -13.90 -0.40
CA ALA A 252 -8.89 -14.16 -1.48
C ALA A 252 -8.91 -15.63 -1.93
N ALA A 253 -9.02 -16.57 -0.99
CA ALA A 253 -9.22 -17.98 -1.29
C ALA A 253 -10.57 -18.24 -2.00
N ALA A 254 -11.66 -17.62 -1.53
CA ALA A 254 -12.96 -17.72 -2.20
C ALA A 254 -12.92 -17.13 -3.62
N ASN A 255 -12.22 -16.01 -3.80
CA ASN A 255 -11.98 -15.38 -5.10
C ASN A 255 -11.26 -16.37 -6.03
N ARG A 256 -10.15 -16.95 -5.57
CA ARG A 256 -9.33 -17.88 -6.33
C ARG A 256 -10.03 -19.19 -6.69
N TYR A 257 -10.68 -19.84 -5.73
CA TYR A 257 -11.18 -21.21 -5.91
C TYR A 257 -12.64 -21.30 -6.35
N ARG A 258 -13.41 -20.22 -6.23
CA ARG A 258 -14.84 -20.23 -6.56
C ARG A 258 -15.20 -19.17 -7.59
N LEU A 259 -14.86 -17.90 -7.34
CA LEU A 259 -15.35 -16.79 -8.16
C LEU A 259 -14.63 -16.65 -9.49
N SER A 260 -13.30 -16.80 -9.53
CA SER A 260 -12.53 -16.74 -10.78
C SER A 260 -12.87 -17.91 -11.74
N PRO A 261 -12.94 -19.18 -11.30
CA PRO A 261 -13.41 -20.27 -12.16
C PRO A 261 -14.87 -20.09 -12.61
N SER A 262 -15.74 -19.57 -11.74
CA SER A 262 -17.13 -19.27 -12.09
C SER A 262 -17.23 -18.16 -13.14
N LEU A 263 -16.35 -17.15 -13.10
CA LEU A 263 -16.27 -16.10 -14.12
C LEU A 263 -15.84 -16.68 -15.46
N GLU A 264 -14.85 -17.57 -15.47
CA GLU A 264 -14.40 -18.24 -16.69
C GLU A 264 -15.51 -19.10 -17.31
N ALA A 265 -16.25 -19.87 -16.50
CA ALA A 265 -17.39 -20.65 -16.97
C ALA A 265 -18.52 -19.75 -17.51
N ALA A 266 -18.82 -18.64 -16.82
CA ALA A 266 -19.82 -17.67 -17.23
C ALA A 266 -19.45 -16.95 -18.55
N LEU A 267 -18.15 -16.70 -18.78
CA LEU A 267 -17.64 -16.16 -20.04
C LEU A 267 -17.93 -17.10 -21.22
N LYS A 268 -17.76 -18.42 -21.02
CA LYS A 268 -18.04 -19.47 -22.01
C LYS A 268 -19.54 -19.66 -22.24
N ALA A 269 -20.36 -19.52 -21.19
CA ALA A 269 -21.82 -19.71 -21.24
C ALA A 269 -22.63 -18.45 -21.62
N GLY A 270 -21.98 -17.30 -21.83
CA GLY A 270 -22.66 -16.04 -22.19
C GLY A 270 -23.36 -15.29 -21.04
N ASN A 271 -23.43 -15.86 -19.84
CA ASN A 271 -24.07 -15.24 -18.66
C ASN A 271 -23.09 -14.41 -17.81
N ARG A 272 -22.49 -13.37 -18.42
CA ARG A 272 -21.33 -12.64 -17.86
C ARG A 272 -21.67 -11.71 -16.70
N ALA A 273 -22.85 -11.09 -16.72
CA ALA A 273 -23.19 -9.99 -15.82
C ALA A 273 -23.21 -10.42 -14.35
N GLN A 274 -23.82 -11.57 -14.03
CA GLN A 274 -23.97 -12.01 -12.64
C GLN A 274 -22.63 -12.43 -12.02
N ALA A 275 -21.75 -13.07 -12.79
CA ALA A 275 -20.42 -13.46 -12.31
C ALA A 275 -19.53 -12.25 -12.01
N VAL A 276 -19.58 -11.22 -12.87
CA VAL A 276 -18.86 -9.95 -12.65
C VAL A 276 -19.36 -9.23 -11.40
N ILE A 277 -20.68 -9.21 -11.16
CA ILE A 277 -21.24 -8.59 -9.95
C ILE A 277 -20.73 -9.27 -8.68
N LYS A 278 -20.74 -10.61 -8.62
CA LYS A 278 -20.26 -11.36 -7.45
C LYS A 278 -18.77 -11.13 -7.21
N LEU A 279 -17.95 -11.15 -8.26
CA LEU A 279 -16.52 -10.86 -8.15
C LEU A 279 -16.29 -9.43 -7.66
N ARG A 280 -17.02 -8.45 -8.19
CA ARG A 280 -16.94 -7.04 -7.80
C ARG A 280 -17.31 -6.84 -6.32
N GLN A 281 -18.39 -7.47 -5.86
CA GLN A 281 -18.79 -7.43 -4.45
C GLN A 281 -17.69 -7.99 -3.54
N SER A 282 -17.12 -9.14 -3.90
CA SER A 282 -16.02 -9.74 -3.13
C SER A 282 -14.78 -8.83 -3.09
N LEU A 283 -14.38 -8.26 -4.23
CA LEU A 283 -13.26 -7.32 -4.31
C LEU A 283 -13.50 -6.04 -3.48
N PHE A 284 -14.73 -5.53 -3.44
CA PHE A 284 -15.07 -4.38 -2.59
C PHE A 284 -14.98 -4.72 -1.11
N THR A 285 -15.48 -5.88 -0.71
CA THR A 285 -15.37 -6.35 0.69
C THR A 285 -13.90 -6.53 1.07
N GLU A 286 -13.09 -7.13 0.20
CA GLU A 286 -11.65 -7.31 0.42
C GLU A 286 -10.91 -5.96 0.50
N ALA A 287 -11.24 -5.00 -0.36
CA ALA A 287 -10.69 -3.64 -0.30
C ALA A 287 -11.10 -2.91 0.99
N THR A 288 -12.33 -3.10 1.46
CA THR A 288 -12.80 -2.52 2.73
C THR A 288 -12.01 -3.09 3.90
N LEU A 289 -11.79 -4.41 3.94
CA LEU A 289 -10.95 -5.04 4.95
C LEU A 289 -9.50 -4.52 4.88
N ALA A 290 -8.94 -4.33 3.68
CA ALA A 290 -7.60 -3.77 3.50
C ALA A 290 -7.49 -2.34 4.06
N VAL A 291 -8.50 -1.49 3.83
CA VAL A 291 -8.57 -0.14 4.41
C VAL A 291 -8.61 -0.21 5.94
N LEU A 292 -9.41 -1.13 6.52
CA LEU A 292 -9.48 -1.31 7.97
C LEU A 292 -8.16 -1.81 8.55
N VAL A 293 -7.45 -2.72 7.86
CA VAL A 293 -6.10 -3.17 8.25
C VAL A 293 -5.13 -1.98 8.27
N LEU A 294 -5.14 -1.14 7.24
CA LEU A 294 -4.29 0.06 7.18
C LEU A 294 -4.66 1.11 8.21
N ALA A 295 -5.95 1.26 8.54
CA ALA A 295 -6.41 2.14 9.62
C ALA A 295 -5.89 1.65 10.99
N SER A 296 -5.95 0.34 11.24
CA SER A 296 -5.35 -0.28 12.43
C SER A 296 -3.85 -0.03 12.49
N VAL A 297 -3.13 -0.14 11.36
CA VAL A 297 -1.68 0.15 11.30
C VAL A 297 -1.36 1.63 11.56
N ALA A 298 -2.13 2.54 10.97
CA ALA A 298 -1.94 3.98 11.17
C ALA A 298 -2.11 4.37 12.65
N TRP A 299 -3.04 3.73 13.34
CA TRP A 299 -3.25 3.90 14.78
C TRP A 299 -2.17 3.19 15.61
N LEU A 300 -1.81 1.95 15.30
CA LEU A 300 -0.73 1.24 15.98
C LEU A 300 0.57 2.03 15.99
N GLY A 301 0.90 2.72 14.89
CA GLY A 301 2.15 3.47 14.78
C GLY A 301 2.30 4.64 15.76
N ILE A 302 1.23 5.09 16.44
CA ILE A 302 1.32 6.14 17.47
C ILE A 302 1.31 5.57 18.90
N LEU A 303 1.16 4.25 19.05
CA LEU A 303 1.09 3.59 20.35
C LEU A 303 2.46 2.99 20.73
N SER A 304 2.77 3.01 22.02
CA SER A 304 3.93 2.30 22.56
C SER A 304 3.63 0.80 22.74
N PRO A 305 4.50 -0.12 22.28
CA PRO A 305 4.29 -1.57 22.39
C PRO A 305 4.17 -2.10 23.83
N THR A 306 4.79 -1.41 24.81
CA THR A 306 4.81 -1.80 26.22
C THR A 306 3.58 -1.35 27.01
N GLY A 307 2.64 -0.63 26.39
CA GLY A 307 1.68 0.19 27.13
C GLY A 307 2.37 1.39 27.79
N THR A 308 1.60 2.38 28.24
CA THR A 308 2.12 3.43 29.13
C THR A 308 2.65 2.83 30.41
#